data_AF-A0A536UQI2-F1
#
_entry.id   AF-A0A536UQI2-F1
#
_cell.length_a   1.000
_cell.length_b   1.000
_cell.length_c   1.000
_cell.angle_alpha   90.00
_cell.angle_beta   90.00
_cell.angle_gamma   90.00
#
_symmetry.space_group_name_H-M   'P 1'
#
loop_
_entity.id
_entity.type
_entity.pdbx_description
1 polymer ?
#
loop_
_entity_poly.entity_id
_entity_poly.type
_entity_poly.pdbx_seq_one_letter_code
_entity_poly.pdbx_strand_id
1 'polypeptide(L)'
;GEQSLQLHRLFAGPAVWSIGAGLLQPLFHGGELEAKRRAAVAAYEQAHAQYRQTVLQAFQNVADVLRALDGDARALEAQALAEASARETLALTQRQYQLGGSSALALYVAQQQYQQAHLALVVTQATRYADTAALFQALGGGWWNRDSQLAPVARARAD
;
A
#
# COMPACT_ATOMS: atom_id res chain seq x y z
N GLY A 1 52.50 -68.53 27.31
CA GLY A 1 52.90 -67.42 26.42
C GLY A 1 51.89 -67.33 25.30
N GLU A 2 51.91 -66.24 24.53
CA GLU A 2 51.01 -65.95 23.39
C GLU A 2 49.71 -65.18 23.75
N GLN A 3 49.81 -64.03 24.40
CA GLN A 3 48.73 -63.01 24.44
C GLN A 3 49.27 -61.60 24.12
N SER A 4 50.02 -61.42 23.03
CA SER A 4 50.56 -60.09 22.69
C SER A 4 50.42 -59.64 21.23
N LEU A 5 49.70 -60.36 20.36
CA LEU A 5 49.69 -60.02 18.93
C LEU A 5 48.44 -59.27 18.43
N GLN A 6 47.53 -58.82 19.31
CA GLN A 6 46.33 -58.10 18.85
C GLN A 6 46.36 -56.57 19.01
N LEU A 7 47.25 -56.02 19.85
CA LEU A 7 47.33 -54.55 20.03
C LEU A 7 48.06 -53.84 18.89
N HIS A 8 48.98 -54.51 18.18
CA HIS A 8 49.78 -53.86 17.12
C HIS A 8 49.02 -53.63 15.80
N ARG A 9 47.93 -54.37 15.54
CA ARG A 9 47.13 -54.22 14.30
C ARG A 9 46.13 -53.06 14.35
N LEU A 10 45.84 -52.52 15.53
CA LEU A 10 45.00 -51.33 15.70
C LEU A 10 45.74 -50.03 15.35
N PHE A 11 47.07 -50.00 15.49
CA PHE A 11 47.89 -48.82 15.19
C PHE A 11 48.61 -48.87 13.84
N ALA A 12 48.57 -50.01 13.14
CA ALA A 12 49.26 -50.21 11.85
C ALA A 12 48.36 -50.03 10.61
N GLY A 13 47.08 -49.72 10.80
CA GLY A 13 46.12 -49.56 9.70
C GLY A 13 45.86 -48.09 9.32
N PRO A 14 45.49 -47.80 8.05
CA PRO A 14 45.13 -46.45 7.57
C PRO A 14 43.93 -45.84 8.32
N ALA A 15 43.25 -46.63 9.16
CA ALA A 15 42.14 -46.23 10.02
C ALA A 15 42.50 -45.08 10.97
N VAL A 16 43.67 -45.09 11.63
CA VAL A 16 44.06 -44.03 12.59
C VAL A 16 44.34 -42.71 11.87
N TRP A 17 44.96 -42.76 10.69
CA TRP A 17 45.16 -41.59 9.81
C TRP A 17 43.83 -41.07 9.24
N SER A 18 42.86 -41.94 8.96
CA SER A 18 41.54 -41.53 8.45
C SER A 18 40.61 -40.94 9.53
N ILE A 19 40.71 -41.39 10.79
CA ILE A 19 39.97 -40.79 11.91
C ILE A 19 40.56 -39.41 12.25
N GLY A 20 41.88 -39.26 12.22
CA GLY A 20 42.55 -37.97 12.34
C GLY A 20 42.21 -37.00 11.19
N ALA A 21 42.15 -37.49 9.95
CA ALA A 21 41.77 -36.68 8.79
C ALA A 21 40.28 -36.26 8.80
N GLY A 22 39.38 -37.10 9.33
CA GLY A 22 37.97 -36.75 9.53
C GLY A 22 37.74 -35.72 10.64
N LEU A 23 38.54 -35.75 11.70
CA LEU A 23 38.58 -34.73 12.76
C LEU A 23 39.26 -33.42 12.32
N LEU A 24 40.10 -33.47 11.28
CA LEU A 24 40.67 -32.32 10.59
C LEU A 24 39.72 -31.72 9.53
N GLN A 25 38.52 -32.31 9.31
CA GLN A 25 37.44 -31.50 8.75
C GLN A 25 37.26 -30.29 9.67
N PRO A 26 37.02 -29.07 9.14
CA PRO A 26 37.13 -27.88 9.95
C PRO A 26 36.02 -27.90 11.01
N LEU A 27 36.31 -28.38 12.22
CA LEU A 27 35.59 -28.02 13.44
C LEU A 27 35.57 -26.49 13.58
N PHE A 28 36.55 -25.84 12.94
CA PHE A 28 36.57 -24.44 12.53
C PHE A 28 35.78 -24.21 11.24
N HIS A 29 34.45 -24.35 11.26
CA HIS A 29 33.63 -23.57 10.33
C HIS A 29 33.79 -22.10 10.76
N GLY A 30 34.90 -21.47 10.33
CA GLY A 30 35.46 -20.22 10.86
C GLY A 30 34.43 -19.11 11.01
N GLY A 31 33.76 -19.08 12.16
CA GLY A 31 32.64 -18.17 12.42
C GLY A 31 31.41 -18.38 11.53
N GLU A 32 31.20 -19.53 10.87
CA GLU A 32 30.02 -19.75 10.01
C GLU A 32 28.71 -19.69 10.82
N LEU A 33 28.68 -20.28 12.02
CA LEU A 33 27.52 -20.20 12.90
C LEU A 33 27.28 -18.75 13.36
N GLU A 34 28.35 -18.01 13.67
CA GLU A 34 28.29 -16.58 13.98
C GLU A 34 27.86 -15.74 12.77
N ALA A 35 28.28 -16.10 11.56
CA ALA A 35 27.87 -15.45 10.32
C ALA A 35 26.39 -15.73 10.03
N LYS A 36 25.92 -16.97 10.22
CA LYS A 36 24.50 -17.35 10.12
C LYS A 36 23.66 -16.61 11.16
N ARG A 37 24.15 -16.50 12.40
CA ARG A 37 23.51 -15.70 13.46
C ARG A 37 23.44 -14.22 13.07
N ARG A 38 24.55 -13.62 12.65
CA ARG A 38 24.59 -12.22 12.17
C ARG A 38 23.64 -12.00 11.00
N ALA A 39 23.59 -12.92 10.04
CA ALA A 39 22.67 -12.86 8.92
C ALA A 39 21.20 -12.95 9.38
N ALA A 40 20.88 -13.83 10.33
CA ALA A 40 19.54 -13.94 10.89
C ALA A 40 19.12 -12.66 11.66
N VAL A 41 20.03 -12.07 12.45
CA VAL A 41 19.79 -10.79 13.15
C VAL A 41 19.57 -9.66 12.14
N ALA A 42 20.42 -9.56 11.11
CA ALA A 42 20.26 -8.56 10.06
C ALA A 42 18.94 -8.72 9.30
N ALA A 43 18.53 -9.95 9.00
CA ALA A 43 17.25 -10.24 8.36
C ALA A 43 16.05 -9.84 9.24
N TYR A 44 16.15 -10.08 10.56
CA TYR A 44 15.14 -9.63 11.52
C TYR A 44 15.05 -8.09 11.58
N GLU A 45 16.19 -7.40 11.67
CA GLU A 45 16.23 -5.93 11.67
C GLU A 45 15.64 -5.35 10.38
N GLN A 46 15.96 -5.97 9.23
CA GLN A 46 15.38 -5.61 7.94
C GLN A 46 13.86 -5.80 7.95
N ALA A 47 13.35 -6.95 8.40
CA ALA A 47 11.92 -7.22 8.46
C ALA A 47 11.19 -6.24 9.39
N HIS A 48 11.79 -5.92 10.53
CA HIS A 48 11.25 -4.93 11.46
C HIS A 48 11.23 -3.51 10.86
N ALA A 49 12.29 -3.10 10.15
CA ALA A 49 12.32 -1.83 9.43
C ALA A 49 11.26 -1.78 8.32
N GLN A 50 11.11 -2.86 7.55
CA GLN A 50 10.10 -2.99 6.50
C GLN A 50 8.69 -2.83 7.08
N TYR A 51 8.41 -3.51 8.20
CA TYR A 51 7.12 -3.39 8.90
C TYR A 51 6.84 -1.94 9.32
N ARG A 52 7.81 -1.27 9.95
CA ARG A 52 7.68 0.14 10.34
C ARG A 52 7.39 1.03 9.13
N GLN A 53 8.10 0.81 8.03
CA GLN A 53 7.87 1.56 6.78
C GLN A 53 6.46 1.32 6.23
N THR A 54 5.99 0.08 6.19
CA THR A 54 4.64 -0.25 5.71
C THR A 54 3.57 0.46 6.55
N VAL A 55 3.71 0.44 7.88
CA VAL A 55 2.76 1.12 8.79
C VAL A 55 2.78 2.63 8.56
N LEU A 56 3.95 3.25 8.51
CA LEU A 56 4.08 4.69 8.27
C LEU A 56 3.49 5.10 6.92
N GLN A 57 3.73 4.31 5.86
CA GLN A 57 3.18 4.55 4.54
C GLN A 57 1.64 4.45 4.55
N ALA A 58 1.08 3.48 5.27
CA ALA A 58 -0.37 3.35 5.39
C ALA A 58 -0.99 4.57 6.09
N PHE A 59 -0.40 5.05 7.18
CA PHE A 59 -0.84 6.29 7.84
C PHE A 59 -0.74 7.51 6.92
N GLN A 60 0.37 7.63 6.18
CA GLN A 60 0.54 8.71 5.22
C GLN A 60 -0.54 8.67 4.12
N ASN A 61 -0.81 7.50 3.54
CA ASN A 61 -1.82 7.36 2.49
C ASN A 61 -3.21 7.79 2.97
N VAL A 62 -3.60 7.42 4.20
CA VAL A 62 -4.87 7.84 4.80
C VAL A 62 -4.89 9.35 5.04
N ALA A 63 -3.82 9.91 5.59
CA ALA A 63 -3.71 11.34 5.84
C ALA A 63 -3.78 12.17 4.54
N ASP A 64 -3.15 11.69 3.47
CA ASP A 64 -3.16 12.34 2.17
C ASP A 64 -4.58 12.37 1.56
N VAL A 65 -5.32 11.26 1.64
CA VAL A 65 -6.71 11.21 1.15
C VAL A 65 -7.64 12.07 1.99
N LEU A 66 -7.49 12.09 3.32
CA LEU A 66 -8.30 12.96 4.17
C LEU A 66 -8.06 14.45 3.87
N ARG A 67 -6.80 14.83 3.59
CA ARG A 67 -6.49 16.20 3.16
C ARG A 67 -7.06 16.52 1.78
N ALA A 68 -7.06 15.56 0.85
CA ALA A 68 -7.69 15.72 -0.45
C ALA A 68 -9.20 15.96 -0.32
N LEU A 69 -9.90 15.16 0.51
CA LEU A 69 -11.33 15.31 0.77
C LEU A 69 -11.72 16.66 1.41
N ASP A 70 -10.87 17.22 2.28
CA ASP A 70 -11.07 18.59 2.80
C ASP A 70 -10.94 19.64 1.69
N GLY A 71 -9.94 19.49 0.83
CA GLY A 71 -9.77 20.33 -0.36
C GLY A 71 -10.96 20.26 -1.30
N ASP A 72 -11.45 19.04 -1.56
CA ASP A 72 -12.61 18.78 -2.40
C ASP A 72 -13.89 19.39 -1.84
N ALA A 73 -14.08 19.37 -0.52
CA ALA A 73 -15.23 20.01 0.11
C ALA A 73 -15.25 21.53 -0.14
N ARG A 74 -14.10 22.20 0.02
CA ARG A 74 -13.96 23.63 -0.26
C ARG A 74 -14.10 23.95 -1.75
N ALA A 75 -13.52 23.11 -2.62
CA ALA A 75 -13.67 23.26 -4.07
C ALA A 75 -15.14 23.10 -4.49
N LEU A 76 -15.86 22.12 -3.92
CA LEU A 76 -17.26 21.89 -4.21
C LEU A 76 -18.13 23.08 -3.82
N GLU A 77 -17.90 23.64 -2.63
CA GLU A 77 -18.61 24.83 -2.16
C GLU A 77 -18.38 26.03 -3.10
N ALA A 78 -17.13 26.27 -3.48
CA ALA A 78 -16.78 27.36 -4.40
C ALA A 78 -17.46 27.17 -5.78
N GLN A 79 -17.46 25.96 -6.33
CA GLN A 79 -18.12 25.70 -7.61
C GLN A 79 -19.65 25.76 -7.53
N ALA A 80 -20.24 25.39 -6.39
CA ALA A 80 -21.68 25.52 -6.17
C ALA A 80 -22.10 26.99 -6.14
N LEU A 81 -21.32 27.85 -5.49
CA LEU A 81 -21.54 29.30 -5.50
C LEU A 81 -21.38 29.90 -6.91
N ALA A 82 -20.36 29.46 -7.66
CA ALA A 82 -20.14 29.90 -9.03
C ALA A 82 -21.30 29.50 -9.97
N GLU A 83 -21.79 28.27 -9.88
CA GLU A 83 -22.97 27.81 -10.63
C GLU A 83 -24.21 28.65 -10.29
N ALA A 84 -24.44 28.90 -9.00
CA ALA A 84 -25.60 29.66 -8.54
C ALA A 84 -25.57 31.11 -9.07
N SER A 85 -24.40 31.76 -9.04
CA SER A 85 -24.21 33.11 -9.59
C SER A 85 -24.39 33.15 -11.12
N ALA A 86 -23.84 32.17 -11.83
CA ALA A 86 -24.02 32.08 -13.28
C ALA A 86 -25.48 31.82 -13.67
N ARG A 87 -26.20 31.02 -12.87
CA ARG A 87 -27.65 30.76 -13.03
C ARG A 87 -28.49 32.02 -12.84
N GLU A 88 -28.18 32.81 -11.81
CA GLU A 88 -28.86 34.09 -11.58
C GLU A 88 -28.60 35.07 -12.72
N THR A 89 -27.35 35.15 -13.18
CA THR A 89 -26.95 35.98 -14.33
C THR A 89 -27.75 35.58 -15.58
N LEU A 90 -27.81 34.28 -15.89
CA LEU A 90 -28.61 33.77 -17.00
C LEU A 90 -30.09 34.14 -16.88
N ALA A 91 -30.69 33.99 -15.69
CA ALA A 91 -32.09 34.35 -15.47
C ALA A 91 -32.35 35.85 -15.68
N LEU A 92 -31.43 36.71 -15.23
CA LEU A 92 -31.50 38.16 -15.44
C LEU A 92 -31.37 38.52 -16.92
N THR A 93 -30.39 37.95 -17.63
CA THR A 93 -30.19 38.19 -19.07
C THR A 93 -31.38 37.69 -19.88
N GLN A 94 -31.97 36.53 -19.54
CA GLN A 94 -33.19 36.03 -20.17
C GLN A 94 -34.35 37.03 -20.05
N ARG A 95 -34.58 37.58 -18.85
CA ARG A 95 -35.62 38.60 -18.64
C ARG A 95 -35.33 39.87 -19.45
N GLN A 96 -34.09 40.35 -19.45
CA GLN A 96 -33.70 41.53 -20.24
C GLN A 96 -33.90 41.29 -21.74
N TYR A 97 -33.56 40.10 -22.24
CA TYR A 97 -33.78 39.71 -23.63
C TYR A 97 -35.28 39.73 -24.00
N GLN A 98 -36.13 39.15 -23.15
CA GLN A 98 -37.59 39.14 -23.34
C GLN A 98 -38.19 40.56 -23.36
N LEU A 99 -37.60 41.48 -22.60
CA LEU A 99 -37.98 42.90 -22.57
C LEU A 99 -37.33 43.74 -23.69
N GLY A 100 -36.53 43.13 -24.58
CA GLY A 100 -35.80 43.83 -25.63
C GLY A 100 -34.59 44.64 -25.17
N GLY A 101 -34.21 44.52 -23.89
CA GLY A 101 -33.10 45.24 -23.27
C GLY A 101 -31.73 44.54 -23.40
N SER A 102 -31.66 43.32 -23.92
CA SER A 102 -30.40 42.63 -24.23
C SER A 102 -30.43 41.94 -25.59
N SER A 103 -29.26 41.68 -26.16
CA SER A 103 -29.13 41.01 -27.46
C SER A 103 -29.17 39.48 -27.31
N ALA A 104 -29.53 38.77 -28.39
CA ALA A 104 -29.47 37.30 -28.42
C ALA A 104 -28.04 36.78 -28.14
N LEU A 105 -27.02 37.52 -28.57
CA LEU A 105 -25.62 37.19 -28.28
C LEU A 105 -25.34 37.23 -26.77
N ALA A 106 -25.83 38.25 -26.05
CA ALA A 106 -25.68 38.33 -24.60
C ALA A 106 -26.35 37.14 -23.89
N LEU A 107 -27.52 36.71 -24.37
CA LEU A 107 -28.19 35.52 -23.86
C LEU A 107 -27.35 34.25 -24.07
N TYR A 108 -26.78 34.04 -25.27
CA TYR A 108 -25.93 32.88 -25.53
C TYR A 108 -24.66 32.89 -24.68
N VAL A 109 -24.03 34.05 -24.47
CA VAL A 109 -22.87 34.17 -23.58
C VAL A 109 -23.24 33.78 -22.15
N ALA A 110 -24.37 34.26 -21.63
CA ALA A 110 -24.84 33.90 -20.28
C ALA A 110 -25.16 32.40 -20.16
N GLN A 111 -25.77 31.80 -21.20
CA GLN A 111 -26.03 30.35 -21.26
C GLN A 111 -24.72 29.56 -21.24
N GLN A 112 -23.74 29.95 -22.05
CA GLN A 112 -22.44 29.30 -22.10
C GLN A 112 -21.72 29.37 -20.75
N GLN A 113 -21.72 30.54 -20.10
CA GLN A 113 -21.12 30.72 -18.77
C GLN A 113 -21.79 29.82 -17.72
N TYR A 114 -23.12 29.76 -17.72
CA TYR A 114 -23.86 28.85 -16.85
C TYR A 114 -23.49 27.39 -17.09
N GLN A 115 -23.45 26.96 -18.36
CA GLN A 115 -23.12 25.58 -18.72
C GLN A 115 -21.71 25.20 -18.27
N GLN A 116 -20.74 26.12 -18.43
CA GLN A 116 -19.36 25.92 -17.98
C GLN A 116 -19.27 25.78 -16.46
N ALA A 117 -19.96 26.66 -15.71
CA ALA A 117 -20.00 26.59 -14.25
C ALA A 117 -20.67 25.30 -13.75
N HIS A 118 -21.78 24.88 -14.39
CA HIS A 118 -22.46 23.64 -14.07
C HIS A 118 -21.58 22.41 -14.34
N LEU A 119 -20.87 22.38 -15.48
CA LEU A 119 -19.92 21.31 -15.78
C LEU A 119 -18.78 21.25 -14.74
N ALA A 120 -18.24 22.40 -14.34
CA ALA A 120 -17.21 22.47 -13.31
C ALA A 120 -17.71 21.89 -11.97
N LEU A 121 -18.93 22.24 -11.55
CA LEU A 121 -19.57 21.70 -10.35
C LEU A 121 -19.70 20.16 -10.42
N VAL A 122 -20.18 19.62 -11.55
CA VAL A 122 -20.33 18.17 -11.73
C VAL A 122 -18.98 17.46 -11.68
N VAL A 123 -17.94 18.01 -12.32
CA VAL A 123 -16.58 17.45 -12.26
C VAL A 123 -16.06 17.43 -10.83
N THR A 124 -16.23 18.51 -10.07
CA THR A 124 -15.80 18.55 -8.66
C THR A 124 -16.56 17.57 -7.77
N GLN A 125 -17.86 17.35 -8.02
CA GLN A 125 -18.62 16.29 -7.34
C GLN A 125 -18.06 14.90 -7.65
N ALA A 126 -17.74 14.64 -8.92
CA ALA A 126 -17.16 13.37 -9.35
C ALA A 126 -15.79 13.11 -8.69
N THR A 127 -14.92 14.12 -8.62
CA THR A 127 -13.64 14.03 -7.91
C THR A 127 -13.84 13.65 -6.45
N ARG A 128 -14.75 14.34 -5.74
CA ARG A 128 -15.04 14.03 -4.33
C ARG A 128 -15.51 12.59 -4.12
N TYR A 129 -16.33 12.06 -5.04
CA TYR A 129 -16.76 10.65 -4.97
C TYR A 129 -15.60 9.68 -5.22
N ALA A 130 -14.72 9.99 -6.17
CA ALA A 130 -13.52 9.19 -6.43
C ALA A 130 -12.59 9.16 -5.20
N ASP A 131 -12.35 10.32 -4.57
CA ASP A 131 -11.51 10.43 -3.38
C ASP A 131 -12.14 9.75 -2.16
N THR A 132 -13.48 9.73 -2.07
CA THR A 132 -14.20 8.95 -1.06
C THR A 132 -13.98 7.44 -1.27
N ALA A 133 -13.98 6.97 -2.52
CA ALA A 133 -13.66 5.58 -2.83
C ALA A 133 -12.17 5.26 -2.56
N ALA A 134 -11.26 6.20 -2.85
CA ALA A 134 -9.84 6.07 -2.52
C ALA A 134 -9.61 6.00 -1.01
N LEU A 135 -10.37 6.76 -0.20
CA LEU A 135 -10.31 6.68 1.26
C LEU A 135 -10.69 5.28 1.73
N PHE A 136 -11.77 4.74 1.17
CA PHE A 136 -12.22 3.40 1.49
C PHE A 136 -11.16 2.34 1.17
N GLN A 137 -10.46 2.47 0.04
CA GLN A 137 -9.34 1.61 -0.31
C GLN A 137 -8.16 1.79 0.67
N ALA A 138 -7.77 3.02 0.97
CA ALA A 138 -6.63 3.34 1.84
C ALA A 138 -6.81 2.82 3.28
N LEU A 139 -8.06 2.79 3.77
CA LEU A 139 -8.43 2.20 5.05
C LEU A 139 -8.42 0.66 5.05
N GLY A 140 -7.99 0.04 3.95
CA GLY A 140 -7.79 -1.40 3.86
C GLY A 140 -8.99 -2.17 3.33
N GLY A 141 -9.89 -1.51 2.57
CA GLY A 141 -10.87 -2.06 1.63
C GLY A 141 -11.44 -3.48 1.88
N GLY A 142 -12.77 -3.62 1.94
CA GLY A 142 -13.45 -4.92 1.84
C GLY A 142 -13.24 -5.85 3.05
N TRP A 143 -12.78 -5.31 4.18
CA TRP A 143 -12.61 -6.07 5.42
C TRP A 143 -13.89 -6.71 5.93
N TRP A 144 -15.05 -6.14 5.62
CA TRP A 144 -16.37 -6.68 5.97
C TRP A 144 -16.84 -7.81 5.04
N ASN A 145 -16.13 -8.08 3.94
CA ASN A 145 -16.44 -9.17 3.00
C ASN A 145 -15.32 -10.25 2.99
N ARG A 146 -14.54 -10.32 4.07
CA ARG A 146 -13.41 -11.27 4.23
C ARG A 146 -13.83 -12.70 4.58
N ASP A 147 -15.13 -13.00 4.63
CA ASP A 147 -15.63 -14.34 4.99
C ASP A 147 -15.40 -15.42 3.92
N SER A 148 -14.87 -15.07 2.74
CA SER A 148 -14.71 -16.02 1.62
C SER A 148 -13.31 -16.63 1.43
N GLN A 149 -12.28 -16.20 2.19
CA GLN A 149 -10.90 -16.67 1.95
C GLN A 149 -10.17 -17.30 3.13
N LEU A 150 -10.75 -17.33 4.33
CA LEU A 150 -10.17 -18.04 5.48
C LEU A 150 -10.87 -19.39 5.69
N ALA A 151 -10.80 -20.26 4.68
CA ALA A 151 -10.99 -21.69 4.92
C ALA A 151 -9.80 -22.20 5.75
N PRO A 152 -10.04 -22.97 6.83
CA PRO A 152 -9.05 -23.23 7.86
C PRO A 152 -7.92 -24.13 7.35
N VAL A 153 -6.68 -23.70 7.56
CA VAL A 153 -5.50 -24.58 7.57
C VAL A 153 -5.59 -25.45 8.83
N ALA A 154 -6.47 -26.43 8.82
CA ALA A 154 -6.61 -27.41 9.89
C ALA A 154 -6.81 -28.80 9.29
N ARG A 155 -5.69 -29.52 9.12
CA ARG A 155 -5.44 -30.92 9.51
C ARG A 155 -4.39 -31.54 8.58
N ALA A 156 -3.13 -31.40 8.98
CA ALA A 156 -2.05 -32.28 8.52
C ALA A 156 -1.08 -32.52 9.70
N ARG A 157 -1.53 -33.31 10.68
CA ARG A 157 -0.70 -34.15 11.55
C ARG A 157 -1.57 -34.99 12.47
N ALA A 158 -1.97 -36.14 11.96
CA ALA A 158 -2.22 -37.35 12.73
C ALA A 158 -2.26 -38.46 11.68
N ASP A 159 -1.09 -39.01 11.36
CA ASP A 159 -0.85 -40.36 10.85
C ASP A 159 0.63 -40.69 11.14
#